data_AF-A0A382Q8J2-F1
#
_entry.id   AF-A0A382Q8J2-F1
#
_cell.length_a   1.000
_cell.length_b   1.000
_cell.length_c   1.000
_cell.angle_alpha   90.00
_cell.angle_beta   90.00
_cell.angle_gamma   90.00
#
_symmetry.space_group_name_H-M   'P 1'
#
loop_
_entity.id
_entity.type
_entity.pdbx_description
1 polymer ?
#
loop_
_entity_poly.entity_id
_entity_poly.type
_entity_poly.pdbx_seq_one_letter_code
_entity_poly.pdbx_strand_id
1 'polypeptide(L)'
;MKYNYLNIYNNLIKLTRNKKLYLNLEKDDTFSERLIFLFFHFSLFLKHFKKSIPRKNLQELFDFVIRQIELSIREIGYGDVSVNKKMKDYINLFYSIVDEIEKSDLSNNENKITLLKKYLNTDKNMDFYIEYFNKYRLFLTKNTLNIFTKDIINLNF
;
A
#
# COMPACT_ATOMS: atom_id res chain seq x y z
N MET A 1 -24.54 -6.34 0.55
CA MET A 1 -23.63 -5.20 0.26
C MET A 1 -22.37 -5.73 -0.39
N LYS A 2 -22.22 -5.57 -1.72
CA LYS A 2 -20.93 -5.76 -2.38
C LYS A 2 -20.10 -4.53 -2.02
N TYR A 3 -19.14 -4.69 -1.10
CA TYR A 3 -18.10 -3.67 -0.96
C TYR A 3 -17.49 -3.46 -2.35
N ASN A 4 -17.46 -2.21 -2.81
CA ASN A 4 -16.86 -1.92 -4.11
C ASN A 4 -15.33 -1.98 -3.95
N TYR A 5 -14.78 -3.19 -3.89
CA TYR A 5 -13.35 -3.45 -3.76
C TYR A 5 -12.56 -2.79 -4.88
N LEU A 6 -13.17 -2.65 -6.07
CA LEU A 6 -12.59 -1.91 -7.18
C LEU A 6 -12.36 -0.43 -6.84
N ASN A 7 -13.33 0.24 -6.21
CA ASN A 7 -13.14 1.64 -5.78
C ASN A 7 -12.06 1.75 -4.69
N ILE A 8 -12.02 0.82 -3.73
CA ILE A 8 -10.95 0.81 -2.71
C ILE A 8 -9.59 0.65 -3.39
N TYR A 9 -9.45 -0.34 -4.27
CA TYR A 9 -8.22 -0.58 -5.02
C TYR A 9 -7.82 0.64 -5.87
N ASN A 10 -8.76 1.24 -6.61
CA ASN A 10 -8.48 2.42 -7.42
C ASN A 10 -8.04 3.62 -6.58
N ASN A 11 -8.60 3.80 -5.38
CA ASN A 11 -8.14 4.81 -4.42
C ASN A 11 -6.72 4.53 -3.94
N LEU A 12 -6.38 3.26 -3.65
CA LEU A 12 -5.01 2.87 -3.30
C LEU A 12 -4.03 3.10 -4.46
N ILE A 13 -4.40 2.75 -5.70
CA ILE A 13 -3.60 3.02 -6.90
C ILE A 13 -3.44 4.51 -7.14
N LYS A 14 -4.45 5.32 -6.86
CA LYS A 14 -4.34 6.77 -7.01
C LYS A 14 -3.31 7.37 -6.04
N LEU A 15 -3.21 6.83 -4.82
CA LEU A 15 -2.17 7.21 -3.87
C LEU A 15 -0.77 6.88 -4.37
N THR A 16 -0.58 5.71 -4.99
CA THR A 16 0.72 5.36 -5.55
C THR A 16 1.09 6.25 -6.74
N ARG A 17 0.13 6.79 -7.50
CA ARG A 17 0.40 7.71 -8.62
C ARG A 17 0.89 9.11 -8.20
N ASN A 18 1.06 9.40 -6.90
CA ASN A 18 1.64 10.66 -6.47
C ASN A 18 3.12 10.75 -6.90
N LYS A 19 3.41 11.56 -7.93
CA LYS A 19 4.75 11.75 -8.50
C LYS A 19 5.81 12.12 -7.46
N LYS A 20 5.44 12.81 -6.38
CA LYS A 20 6.37 13.19 -5.31
C LYS A 20 6.98 11.97 -4.61
N LEU A 21 6.30 10.83 -4.57
CA LEU A 21 6.84 9.60 -3.97
C LEU A 21 8.11 9.12 -4.68
N TYR A 22 8.13 9.22 -6.01
CA TYR A 22 9.23 8.73 -6.85
C TYR A 22 10.33 9.79 -7.03
N LEU A 23 9.95 11.07 -7.17
CA LEU A 23 10.93 12.16 -7.24
C LEU A 23 11.81 12.21 -5.99
N ASN A 24 11.24 11.94 -4.81
CA ASN A 24 11.98 11.89 -3.55
C ASN A 24 12.72 10.56 -3.31
N LEU A 25 12.49 9.54 -4.14
CA LEU A 25 13.16 8.24 -4.00
C LEU A 25 14.55 8.26 -4.65
N GLU A 26 14.76 9.17 -5.61
CA GLU A 26 15.95 9.26 -6.47
C GLU A 26 16.28 7.92 -7.17
N LYS A 27 15.23 7.16 -7.51
CA LYS A 27 15.30 5.89 -8.25
C LYS A 27 14.33 5.92 -9.41
N ASP A 28 14.55 5.02 -10.36
CA ASP A 28 13.62 4.81 -11.46
C ASP A 28 12.24 4.37 -10.94
N ASP A 29 11.19 4.93 -11.56
CA ASP A 29 9.81 4.57 -11.30
C ASP A 29 9.50 3.19 -11.92
N THR A 30 9.97 2.13 -11.26
CA THR A 30 9.77 0.74 -11.67
C THR A 30 8.48 0.16 -11.11
N PHE A 31 7.99 -0.92 -11.73
CA PHE A 31 6.83 -1.65 -11.23
C PHE A 31 7.01 -2.12 -9.77
N SER A 32 8.21 -2.57 -9.40
CA SER A 32 8.50 -3.02 -8.03
C SER A 32 8.45 -1.87 -7.01
N GLU A 33 8.96 -0.69 -7.36
CA GLU A 33 8.86 0.50 -6.48
C GLU A 33 7.40 0.95 -6.31
N ARG A 34 6.61 0.94 -7.39
CA ARG A 34 5.15 1.20 -7.33
C ARG A 34 4.43 0.21 -6.42
N LEU A 35 4.83 -1.07 -6.45
CA LEU A 35 4.26 -2.10 -5.58
C LEU A 35 4.62 -1.88 -4.11
N ILE A 36 5.85 -1.48 -3.79
CA ILE A 36 6.23 -1.18 -2.40
C ILE A 36 5.33 -0.07 -1.84
N PHE A 37 5.12 1.01 -2.58
CA PHE A 37 4.19 2.06 -2.16
C PHE A 37 2.75 1.55 -2.05
N LEU A 38 2.27 0.72 -2.98
CA LEU A 38 0.93 0.12 -2.88
C LEU A 38 0.80 -0.69 -1.58
N PHE A 39 1.81 -1.50 -1.25
CA PHE A 39 1.83 -2.31 -0.05
C PHE A 39 1.84 -1.47 1.21
N PHE A 40 2.64 -0.41 1.30
CA PHE A 40 2.56 0.51 2.45
C PHE A 40 1.17 1.11 2.65
N HIS A 41 0.55 1.62 1.58
CA HIS A 41 -0.79 2.20 1.66
C HIS A 41 -1.83 1.15 2.08
N PHE A 42 -1.74 -0.05 1.52
CA PHE A 42 -2.68 -1.11 1.79
C PHE A 42 -2.49 -1.72 3.19
N SER A 43 -1.27 -1.92 3.66
CA SER A 43 -0.99 -2.39 5.02
C SER A 43 -1.47 -1.41 6.08
N LEU A 44 -1.27 -0.10 5.88
CA LEU A 44 -1.80 0.93 6.78
C LEU A 44 -3.34 0.97 6.75
N PHE A 45 -3.94 0.82 5.57
CA PHE A 45 -5.39 0.72 5.40
C PHE A 45 -5.96 -0.47 6.17
N LEU A 46 -5.37 -1.66 6.00
CA LEU A 46 -5.78 -2.87 6.72
C LEU A 46 -5.61 -2.71 8.22
N LYS A 47 -4.44 -2.24 8.69
CA LYS A 47 -4.19 -2.01 10.12
C LYS A 47 -5.24 -1.09 10.75
N HIS A 48 -5.67 -0.06 10.03
CA HIS A 48 -6.69 0.87 10.52
C HIS A 48 -8.08 0.21 10.57
N PHE A 49 -8.53 -0.40 9.48
CA PHE A 49 -9.91 -0.90 9.36
C PHE A 49 -10.12 -2.33 9.85
N LYS A 50 -9.07 -3.06 10.26
CA LYS A 50 -9.18 -4.48 10.66
C LYS A 50 -10.15 -4.76 11.81
N LYS A 51 -10.41 -3.76 12.67
CA LYS A 51 -11.35 -3.89 13.81
C LYS A 51 -12.78 -3.47 13.46
N SER A 52 -12.95 -2.65 12.42
CA SER A 52 -14.25 -2.08 12.02
C SER A 52 -14.94 -2.86 10.90
N ILE A 53 -14.22 -3.76 10.21
CA ILE A 53 -14.71 -4.53 9.08
C ILE A 53 -14.72 -6.03 9.45
N PRO A 54 -15.77 -6.79 9.07
CA PRO A 54 -15.76 -8.23 9.21
C PRO A 54 -14.53 -8.86 8.54
N ARG A 55 -13.89 -9.82 9.24
CA ARG A 55 -12.70 -10.53 8.74
C ARG A 55 -12.87 -11.08 7.33
N LYS A 56 -14.05 -11.62 7.01
CA LYS A 56 -14.38 -12.13 5.67
C LYS A 56 -14.20 -11.07 4.58
N ASN A 57 -14.65 -9.84 4.82
CA ASN A 57 -14.59 -8.79 3.81
C ASN A 57 -13.16 -8.27 3.63
N LEU A 58 -12.34 -8.28 4.70
CA LEU A 58 -10.91 -7.96 4.61
C LEU A 58 -10.16 -9.02 3.79
N GLN A 59 -10.49 -10.30 3.97
CA GLN A 59 -9.94 -11.39 3.17
C GLN A 59 -10.34 -11.25 1.70
N GLU A 60 -11.62 -11.03 1.42
CA GLU A 60 -12.09 -10.81 0.05
C GLU A 60 -11.44 -9.57 -0.61
N LEU A 61 -11.24 -8.48 0.14
CA LEU A 61 -10.50 -7.31 -0.34
C LEU A 61 -9.03 -7.64 -0.63
N PHE A 62 -8.37 -8.37 0.26
CA PHE A 62 -6.99 -8.82 0.06
C PHE A 62 -6.88 -9.68 -1.21
N ASP A 63 -7.72 -10.71 -1.35
CA ASP A 63 -7.74 -11.59 -2.52
C ASP A 63 -7.99 -10.79 -3.81
N PHE A 64 -8.88 -9.80 -3.76
CA PHE A 64 -9.13 -8.90 -4.88
C PHE A 64 -7.87 -8.11 -5.27
N VAL A 65 -7.20 -7.46 -4.31
CA VAL A 65 -5.98 -6.67 -4.55
C VAL A 65 -4.85 -7.55 -5.11
N ILE A 66 -4.63 -8.74 -4.52
CA ILE A 66 -3.62 -9.69 -4.99
C ILE A 66 -3.90 -10.13 -6.42
N ARG A 67 -5.17 -10.41 -6.77
CA ARG A 67 -5.56 -10.74 -8.14
C ARG A 67 -5.29 -9.59 -9.12
N GLN A 68 -5.51 -8.33 -8.71
CA GLN A 68 -5.17 -7.18 -9.57
C GLN A 68 -3.67 -7.09 -9.83
N ILE A 69 -2.84 -7.33 -8.80
CA ILE A 69 -1.38 -7.33 -8.94
C ILE A 69 -0.91 -8.45 -9.87
N GLU A 70 -1.48 -9.66 -9.74
CA GLU A 70 -1.18 -10.78 -10.64
C GLU A 70 -1.45 -10.41 -12.11
N LEU A 71 -2.62 -9.82 -12.39
CA LEU A 71 -2.98 -9.36 -13.72
C LEU A 71 -1.98 -8.32 -14.24
N SER A 72 -1.59 -7.33 -13.42
CA SER A 72 -0.59 -6.35 -13.82
C SER A 72 0.78 -6.96 -14.12
N ILE A 73 1.18 -8.01 -13.41
CA ILE A 73 2.44 -8.74 -13.70
C ILE A 73 2.37 -9.47 -15.04
N ARG A 74 1.21 -10.06 -15.36
CA ARG A 74 0.98 -10.71 -16.67
C ARG A 74 1.03 -9.67 -17.80
N GLU A 75 0.42 -8.50 -17.59
CA GLU A 75 0.38 -7.42 -18.58
C GLU A 75 1.76 -6.86 -18.94
N ILE A 76 2.72 -6.87 -18.01
CA ILE A 76 4.11 -6.44 -18.28
C ILE A 76 4.98 -7.54 -18.93
N GLY A 77 4.39 -8.67 -19.34
CA GLY A 77 5.02 -9.67 -20.19
C GLY A 77 5.67 -10.86 -19.48
N TYR A 78 5.40 -11.07 -18.19
CA TYR A 78 5.85 -12.28 -17.49
C TYR A 78 5.01 -13.50 -17.90
N GLY A 79 5.67 -14.59 -18.33
CA GLY A 79 5.02 -15.87 -18.60
C GLY A 79 4.61 -16.62 -17.32
N ASP A 80 3.68 -17.58 -17.42
CA ASP A 80 2.99 -18.22 -16.27
C ASP A 80 3.91 -18.68 -15.13
N VAL A 81 5.01 -19.36 -15.45
CA VAL A 81 5.98 -19.86 -14.45
C VAL A 81 6.62 -18.71 -13.68
N SER A 82 6.97 -17.62 -14.38
CA SER A 82 7.59 -16.44 -13.78
C SER A 82 6.60 -15.62 -12.94
N VAL A 83 5.32 -15.57 -13.33
CA VAL A 83 4.25 -14.93 -12.56
C VAL A 83 4.09 -15.59 -11.20
N ASN A 84 4.03 -16.92 -11.14
CA ASN A 84 3.86 -17.65 -9.88
C ASN A 84 5.01 -17.37 -8.89
N LYS A 85 6.26 -17.37 -9.39
CA LYS A 85 7.42 -17.04 -8.56
C LYS A 85 7.36 -15.60 -8.04
N LYS A 86 7.10 -14.63 -8.93
CA LYS A 86 7.00 -13.21 -8.57
C LYS A 86 5.85 -12.93 -7.60
N MET A 87 4.69 -13.54 -7.80
CA MET A 87 3.56 -13.41 -6.88
C MET A 87 3.90 -13.90 -5.47
N LYS A 88 4.61 -15.03 -5.36
CA LYS A 88 5.09 -15.52 -4.06
C LYS A 88 6.03 -14.52 -3.39
N ASP A 89 6.98 -13.96 -4.14
CA ASP A 89 7.91 -12.95 -3.63
C ASP A 89 7.17 -11.69 -3.15
N TYR A 90 6.20 -11.20 -3.93
CA TYR A 90 5.42 -10.01 -3.58
C TYR A 90 4.46 -10.23 -2.42
N ILE A 91 3.83 -11.40 -2.31
CA ILE A 91 2.99 -11.75 -1.16
C ILE A 91 3.83 -11.81 0.12
N ASN A 92 5.03 -12.41 0.06
CA ASN A 92 5.95 -12.45 1.19
C ASN A 92 6.39 -11.04 1.60
N LEU A 93 6.71 -10.18 0.63
CA LEU A 93 7.04 -8.78 0.87
C LEU A 93 5.88 -8.04 1.55
N PHE A 94 4.66 -8.21 1.05
CA PHE A 94 3.48 -7.61 1.65
C PHE A 94 3.28 -8.05 3.10
N TYR A 95 3.32 -9.35 3.38
CA TYR A 95 3.19 -9.86 4.75
C TYR A 95 4.31 -9.36 5.66
N SER A 96 5.53 -9.24 5.16
CA SER A 96 6.64 -8.64 5.91
C SER A 96 6.34 -7.18 6.28
N ILE A 97 5.86 -6.37 5.32
CA ILE A 97 5.48 -4.97 5.57
C ILE A 97 4.34 -4.88 6.59
N VAL A 98 3.31 -5.74 6.48
CA VAL A 98 2.21 -5.79 7.46
C VAL A 98 2.73 -6.10 8.86
N ASP A 99 3.57 -7.13 9.00
CA ASP A 99 4.10 -7.56 10.30
C ASP A 99 4.94 -6.45 10.97
N GLU A 100 5.83 -5.80 10.21
CA GLU A 100 6.61 -4.67 10.73
C GLU A 100 5.73 -3.46 11.09
N ILE A 101 4.73 -3.14 10.26
CA ILE A 101 3.76 -2.08 10.57
C ILE A 101 2.97 -2.40 11.83
N GLU A 102 2.60 -3.66 12.07
CA GLU A 102 1.87 -4.08 13.27
C GLU A 102 2.72 -3.92 14.54
N LYS A 103 3.98 -4.36 14.49
CA LYS A 103 4.93 -4.30 15.61
C LYS A 103 5.46 -2.90 15.90
N SER A 104 5.59 -2.06 14.87
CA SER A 104 6.18 -0.73 14.98
C SER A 104 5.22 0.27 15.64
N ASP A 105 5.73 1.03 16.61
CA ASP A 105 5.06 2.22 17.13
C ASP A 105 5.20 3.36 16.12
N LEU A 106 4.17 3.50 15.29
CA LEU A 106 4.05 4.56 14.29
C LEU A 106 3.70 5.93 14.90
N SER A 107 3.75 6.14 16.22
CA SER A 107 3.77 7.49 16.79
C SER A 107 5.18 8.08 16.72
N ASN A 108 6.21 7.25 16.95
CA ASN A 108 7.62 7.61 16.93
C ASN A 108 8.16 7.75 15.49
N ASN A 109 8.89 8.84 15.21
CA ASN A 109 9.46 9.08 13.89
C ASN A 109 10.69 8.21 13.57
N GLU A 110 11.55 7.88 14.53
CA GLU A 110 12.70 6.99 14.34
C GLU A 110 12.25 5.58 13.93
N ASN A 111 11.16 5.08 14.52
CA ASN A 111 10.54 3.81 14.14
C ASN A 111 10.00 3.83 12.70
N LYS A 112 9.37 4.94 12.28
CA LYS A 112 8.92 5.12 10.90
C LYS A 112 10.10 5.17 9.93
N ILE A 113 11.16 5.88 10.29
CA ILE A 113 12.38 5.97 9.48
C ILE A 113 12.97 4.58 9.27
N THR A 114 13.15 3.83 10.37
CA THR A 114 13.68 2.46 10.32
C THR A 114 12.83 1.57 9.42
N LEU A 115 11.50 1.63 9.56
CA LEU A 115 10.56 0.91 8.73
C LEU A 115 10.68 1.30 7.24
N LEU A 116 10.68 2.59 6.93
CA LEU A 116 10.74 3.08 5.55
C LEU A 116 12.07 2.73 4.88
N LYS A 117 13.20 2.92 5.56
CA LYS A 117 14.53 2.57 5.07
C LYS A 117 14.64 1.09 4.72
N LYS A 118 14.08 0.21 5.57
CA LYS A 118 14.07 -1.25 5.37
C LYS A 118 13.46 -1.66 4.03
N TYR A 119 12.41 -0.98 3.57
CA TYR A 119 11.65 -1.39 2.38
C TYR A 119 11.90 -0.51 1.15
N LEU A 120 12.09 0.79 1.32
CA LEU A 120 12.40 1.71 0.21
C LEU A 120 13.87 1.64 -0.21
N ASN A 121 14.72 1.01 0.62
CA ASN A 121 16.16 0.84 0.36
C ASN A 121 16.83 2.18 -0.04
N THR A 122 16.52 3.23 0.71
CA THR A 122 17.06 4.59 0.57
C THR A 122 17.10 5.25 1.94
N ASP A 123 18.02 6.20 2.13
CA ASP A 123 18.10 7.05 3.33
C ASP A 123 17.64 8.49 3.05
N LYS A 124 17.29 8.80 1.80
CA LYS A 124 17.01 10.16 1.33
C LYS A 124 15.57 10.56 1.60
N ASN A 125 15.36 11.86 1.82
CA ASN A 125 14.03 12.49 1.93
C ASN A 125 13.08 11.80 2.93
N MET A 126 13.64 11.26 4.02
CA MET A 126 12.85 10.55 5.05
C MET A 126 11.79 11.44 5.69
N ASP A 127 12.10 12.72 5.91
CA ASP A 127 11.14 13.67 6.47
C ASP A 127 9.89 13.80 5.58
N PHE A 128 10.08 13.84 4.26
CA PHE A 128 8.97 13.84 3.30
C PHE A 128 8.11 12.57 3.44
N TYR A 129 8.73 11.39 3.48
CA TYR A 129 7.97 10.14 3.59
C TYR A 129 7.24 10.01 4.93
N ILE A 130 7.87 10.43 6.03
CA ILE A 130 7.23 10.47 7.35
C ILE A 130 6.01 11.39 7.30
N GLU A 131 6.16 12.61 6.78
CA GLU A 131 5.08 13.58 6.67
C GLU A 131 3.94 13.02 5.81
N TYR A 132 4.27 12.49 4.64
CA TYR A 132 3.33 11.89 3.70
C TYR A 132 2.50 10.77 4.36
N PHE A 133 3.15 9.77 4.97
CA PHE A 133 2.45 8.65 5.58
C PHE A 133 1.73 9.04 6.88
N ASN A 134 2.19 10.08 7.60
CA ASN A 134 1.44 10.64 8.72
C ASN A 134 0.14 11.32 8.24
N LYS A 135 0.19 12.10 7.16
CA LYS A 135 -1.03 12.69 6.54
C LYS A 135 -2.00 11.62 6.11
N TYR A 136 -1.52 10.55 5.46
CA TYR A 136 -2.36 9.43 5.07
C TYR A 136 -2.99 8.72 6.28
N ARG A 137 -2.21 8.43 7.32
CA ARG A 137 -2.74 7.82 8.57
C ARG A 137 -3.79 8.70 9.25
N LEU A 138 -3.55 10.01 9.32
CA LEU A 138 -4.51 10.97 9.85
C LEU A 138 -5.77 11.04 8.99
N PHE A 139 -5.63 10.93 7.67
CA PHE A 139 -6.77 10.83 6.77
C PHE A 139 -7.61 9.57 7.04
N LEU A 140 -6.97 8.42 7.24
CA LEU A 140 -7.68 7.18 7.61
C LEU A 140 -8.47 7.36 8.91
N THR A 141 -7.88 7.93 9.96
CA THR A 141 -8.58 8.11 11.25
C THR A 141 -9.76 9.07 11.19
N LYS A 142 -9.77 10.01 10.24
CA LYS A 142 -10.85 10.99 10.06
C LYS A 142 -11.99 10.50 9.17
N ASN A 143 -11.87 9.34 8.52
CA ASN A 143 -12.82 8.89 7.53
C ASN A 143 -13.28 7.45 7.76
N THR A 144 -14.55 7.19 7.47
CA THR A 144 -15.07 5.82 7.46
C THR A 144 -14.71 5.12 6.15
N LEU A 145 -14.74 3.79 6.16
CA LEU A 145 -14.53 2.98 4.95
C LEU A 145 -15.42 3.39 3.77
N ASN A 146 -16.62 3.91 4.03
CA ASN A 146 -17.58 4.31 3.00
C ASN A 146 -17.01 5.33 2.01
N ILE A 147 -16.05 6.17 2.40
CA ILE A 147 -15.44 7.13 1.47
C ILE A 147 -14.66 6.43 0.36
N PHE A 148 -14.04 5.28 0.67
CA PHE A 148 -13.23 4.51 -0.27
C PHE A 148 -14.06 3.61 -1.17
N THR A 149 -15.31 3.30 -0.80
CA THR A 149 -16.20 2.41 -1.57
C THR A 149 -17.08 3.18 -2.54
N LYS A 150 -17.40 4.45 -2.27
CA LYS A 150 -18.34 5.23 -3.09
C LYS A 150 -17.67 5.91 -4.28
N ASP A 151 -16.59 6.64 -4.05
CA ASP A 151 -15.99 7.52 -5.06
C ASP A 151 -14.46 7.40 -5.11
N ILE A 152 -13.88 7.88 -6.21
CA ILE A 152 -12.43 8.04 -6.34
C ILE A 152 -12.02 9.39 -5.74
N ILE A 153 -11.32 9.35 -4.62
CA ILE A 153 -11.00 10.50 -3.78
C ILE A 153 -9.79 11.25 -4.36
N ASN A 154 -9.83 12.58 -4.41
CA ASN A 154 -8.64 13.40 -4.68
C ASN A 154 -7.91 13.65 -3.36
N LEU A 155 -6.77 12.97 -3.17
CA LEU A 155 -5.93 13.13 -1.99
C LEU A 155 -4.65 13.87 -2.37
N ASN A 156 -4.48 15.07 -1.84
CA ASN A 156 -3.29 15.89 -2.01
C ASN A 156 -2.48 15.84 -0.72
N PHE A 157 -1.59 14.85 -0.61
CA PHE A 157 -0.65 14.71 0.51
C PHE A 157 0.72 15.31 0.18
#